data_AF-A0A1I5XZJ3-F1
#
_entry.id   AF-A0A1I5XZJ3-F1
#
_cell.length_a   1.000
_cell.length_b   1.000
_cell.length_c   1.000
_cell.angle_alpha   90.00
_cell.angle_beta   90.00
_cell.angle_gamma   90.00
#
_symmetry.space_group_name_H-M   'P 1'
#
loop_
_entity.id
_entity.type
_entity.pdbx_description
1 polymer ?
#
loop_
_entity_poly.entity_id
_entity_poly.type
_entity_poly.pdbx_seq_one_letter_code
_entity_poly.pdbx_strand_id
1 'polypeptide(L)'
;MTGNAVVRLNQAVAVDMAYGPRAGLAMLAPLDEDPRLARHHRLAAVRAHLLELAGDLAAARAGYEEASPRTTGDPERRHLRARIARLTS
;
A
#
# COMPACT_ATOMS: atom_id res chain seq x y z
N MET A 1 0.31 19.25 8.16
CA MET A 1 1.55 18.65 7.62
C MET A 1 1.21 17.38 6.83
N THR A 2 0.80 17.51 5.58
CA THR A 2 0.43 16.37 4.70
C THR A 2 1.11 16.57 3.35
N GLY A 3 2.44 16.44 3.33
CA GLY A 3 3.24 16.52 2.09
C GLY A 3 4.13 15.30 1.84
N ASN A 4 4.29 14.39 2.80
CA ASN A 4 5.32 13.33 2.72
C ASN A 4 4.77 11.99 2.21
N ALA A 5 3.51 11.66 2.52
CA ALA A 5 2.92 10.37 2.18
C ALA A 5 2.70 10.18 0.67
N VAL A 6 2.12 11.19 0.01
CA VAL A 6 1.84 11.15 -1.44
C VAL A 6 3.14 11.12 -2.25
N VAL A 7 4.18 11.83 -1.79
CA VAL A 7 5.50 11.86 -2.45
C VAL A 7 6.20 10.50 -2.33
N ARG A 8 6.18 9.87 -1.15
CA ARG A 8 6.71 8.50 -0.97
C ARG A 8 5.91 7.46 -1.75
N LEU A 9 4.59 7.65 -1.88
CA LEU A 9 3.73 6.81 -2.71
C LEU A 9 4.14 6.88 -4.18
N ASN A 10 4.30 8.09 -4.70
CA ASN A 10 4.70 8.32 -6.09
C ASN A 10 6.12 7.78 -6.35
N GLN A 11 7.02 7.85 -5.36
CA GLN A 11 8.34 7.22 -5.43
C GLN A 11 8.28 5.69 -5.44
N ALA A 12 7.45 5.06 -4.61
CA ALA A 12 7.30 3.61 -4.60
C ALA A 12 6.76 3.08 -5.94
N VAL A 13 5.82 3.80 -6.56
CA VAL A 13 5.32 3.50 -7.92
C VAL A 13 6.40 3.75 -8.98
N ALA A 14 7.17 4.83 -8.86
CA ALA A 14 8.28 5.09 -9.78
C ALA A 14 9.39 4.03 -9.70
N VAL A 15 9.67 3.51 -8.49
CA VAL A 15 10.63 2.42 -8.27
C VAL A 15 10.10 1.09 -8.79
N ASP A 16 8.81 0.80 -8.60
CA ASP A 16 8.15 -0.36 -9.18
C ASP A 16 8.21 -0.34 -10.71
N MET A 17 7.91 0.80 -11.33
CA MET A 17 8.06 0.97 -12.78
C MET A 17 9.50 0.80 -13.28
N ALA A 18 10.50 1.09 -12.45
CA ALA A 18 11.91 1.05 -12.84
C ALA A 18 12.58 -0.33 -12.60
N TYR A 19 12.16 -1.06 -11.56
CA TYR A 19 12.86 -2.28 -11.09
C TYR A 19 11.93 -3.46 -10.79
N GLY A 20 10.63 -3.27 -10.96
CA GLY A 20 9.59 -4.28 -10.74
C GLY A 20 9.12 -4.40 -9.29
N PRO A 21 7.98 -5.09 -9.07
CA PRO A 21 7.22 -5.00 -7.82
C PRO A 21 7.89 -5.70 -6.65
N ARG A 22 8.73 -6.69 -6.93
CA ARG A 22 9.55 -7.35 -5.90
C ARG A 22 10.62 -6.42 -5.32
N ALA A 23 11.19 -5.52 -6.11
CA ALA A 23 12.17 -4.55 -5.64
C ALA A 23 11.50 -3.51 -4.73
N GLY A 24 10.28 -3.05 -5.10
CA GLY A 24 9.47 -2.19 -4.25
C GLY A 24 9.12 -2.83 -2.90
N LEU A 25 8.73 -4.12 -2.89
CA LEU A 25 8.43 -4.85 -1.66
C LEU A 25 9.66 -5.03 -0.75
N ALA A 26 10.83 -5.28 -1.34
CA ALA A 26 12.09 -5.39 -0.58
C ALA A 26 12.47 -4.07 0.11
N MET A 27 12.15 -2.91 -0.49
CA MET A 27 12.36 -1.61 0.14
C MET A 27 11.42 -1.34 1.32
N LEU A 28 10.26 -2.00 1.37
CA LEU A 28 9.32 -1.86 2.47
C LEU A 28 9.61 -2.78 3.66
N ALA A 29 10.31 -3.90 3.44
CA ALA A 29 10.61 -4.88 4.50
C ALA A 29 11.31 -4.26 5.74
N PRO A 30 12.30 -3.35 5.61
CA PRO A 30 12.92 -2.71 6.76
C PRO A 30 11.98 -1.73 7.50
N LEU A 31 10.92 -1.24 6.84
CA LEU A 31 9.93 -0.34 7.45
C LEU A 31 8.88 -1.09 8.26
N ASP A 32 8.71 -2.40 8.03
CA ASP A 32 7.89 -3.29 8.86
C ASP A 32 8.52 -3.51 10.25
N GLU A 33 9.85 -3.38 10.35
CA GLU A 33 10.57 -3.56 11.61
C GLU A 33 10.47 -2.33 12.54
N ASP A 34 10.09 -1.16 12.01
CA ASP A 34 9.83 0.03 12.82
C ASP A 34 8.37 -0.01 13.34
N PRO A 35 8.13 -0.25 14.66
CA PRO A 35 6.79 -0.38 15.21
C PRO A 35 5.93 0.88 15.05
N ARG A 36 6.56 2.04 14.85
CA ARG A 36 5.87 3.32 14.62
C ARG A 36 5.34 3.41 13.19
N LEU A 37 6.04 2.81 12.22
CA LEU A 37 5.67 2.80 10.81
C LEU A 37 4.86 1.55 10.42
N ALA A 38 5.13 0.41 11.04
CA ALA A 38 4.38 -0.84 10.89
C ALA A 38 2.88 -0.68 11.19
N ARG A 39 2.53 0.23 12.12
CA ARG A 39 1.14 0.54 12.48
C ARG A 39 0.50 1.62 11.60
N HIS A 40 1.25 2.24 10.68
CA HIS A 40 0.68 3.22 9.78
C HIS A 40 -0.09 2.54 8.66
N HIS A 41 -1.40 2.80 8.60
CA HIS A 41 -2.30 2.34 7.52
C HIS A 41 -1.79 2.64 6.11
N ARG A 42 -0.96 3.67 5.96
CA ARG A 42 -0.31 4.02 4.69
C ARG A 42 0.71 2.98 4.24
N LEU A 43 1.48 2.38 5.16
CA LEU A 43 2.41 1.31 4.83
C LEU A 43 1.64 0.08 4.30
N ALA A 44 0.57 -0.30 5.01
CA ALA A 44 -0.32 -1.38 4.58
C ALA A 44 -0.94 -1.13 3.20
N ALA A 45 -1.40 0.10 2.92
CA ALA A 45 -1.96 0.47 1.62
C ALA A 45 -0.94 0.42 0.46
N VAL A 46 0.31 0.86 0.69
CA VAL A 46 1.38 0.81 -0.33
C VAL A 46 1.81 -0.64 -0.58
N ARG A 47 1.98 -1.44 0.47
CA ARG A 47 2.30 -2.86 0.34
C ARG A 47 1.24 -3.60 -0.47
N ALA A 48 -0.04 -3.37 -0.16
CA ALA A 48 -1.16 -3.93 -0.88
C ALA A 48 -1.13 -3.58 -2.38
N HIS A 49 -0.79 -2.33 -2.70
CA HIS A 49 -0.65 -1.89 -4.09
C HIS A 49 0.49 -2.60 -4.84
N LEU A 50 1.66 -2.74 -4.22
CA LEU A 50 2.78 -3.45 -4.83
C LEU A 50 2.51 -4.95 -5.00
N LEU A 51 1.78 -5.57 -4.06
CA LEU A 51 1.33 -6.96 -4.18
C LEU A 51 0.34 -7.13 -5.34
N GLU A 52 -0.55 -6.16 -5.57
CA GLU A 52 -1.45 -6.17 -6.72
C GLU A 52 -0.66 -6.10 -8.03
N LEU A 53 0.36 -5.25 -8.11
CA LEU A 53 1.25 -5.14 -9.27
C LEU A 53 2.14 -6.38 -9.46
N ALA A 54 2.50 -7.07 -8.37
CA ALA A 54 3.17 -8.36 -8.40
C ALA A 54 2.27 -9.52 -8.85
N GLY A 55 0.96 -9.29 -8.98
CA GLY A 55 -0.04 -10.32 -9.28
C GLY A 55 -0.49 -11.15 -8.07
N ASP A 56 -0.03 -10.84 -6.87
CA ASP A 56 -0.50 -11.48 -5.63
C ASP A 56 -1.76 -10.77 -5.11
N LEU A 57 -2.87 -11.01 -5.81
CA LEU A 57 -4.15 -10.35 -5.55
C LEU A 57 -4.72 -10.70 -4.16
N ALA A 58 -4.42 -11.90 -3.66
CA ALA A 58 -4.87 -12.34 -2.34
C ALA A 58 -4.17 -11.56 -1.22
N ALA A 59 -2.84 -11.44 -1.28
CA ALA A 59 -2.09 -10.66 -0.30
C ALA A 59 -2.37 -9.16 -0.45
N ALA A 60 -2.57 -8.67 -1.67
CA ALA A 60 -2.99 -7.29 -1.94
C ALA A 60 -4.31 -6.95 -1.25
N ARG A 61 -5.32 -7.81 -1.41
CA ARG A 61 -6.62 -7.64 -0.77
C ARG A 61 -6.50 -7.56 0.75
N ALA A 62 -5.76 -8.48 1.37
CA ALA A 62 -5.57 -8.50 2.83
C ALA A 62 -4.97 -7.17 3.34
N GLY A 63 -3.96 -6.63 2.64
CA GLY A 63 -3.36 -5.35 3.00
C GLY A 63 -4.31 -4.16 2.85
N TYR A 64 -5.19 -4.16 1.84
CA TYR A 64 -6.20 -3.11 1.68
C TYR A 64 -7.29 -3.19 2.74
N GLU A 65 -7.73 -4.40 3.10
CA GLU A 65 -8.71 -4.62 4.17
C GLU A 65 -8.17 -4.17 5.53
N GLU A 66 -6.87 -4.37 5.77
CA GLU A 66 -6.19 -3.89 6.96
C GLU A 66 -6.04 -2.34 7.00
N ALA A 67 -5.79 -1.72 5.86
CA ALA A 67 -5.59 -0.27 5.75
C ALA A 67 -6.90 0.55 5.80
N SER A 68 -7.98 0.03 5.22
CA SER A 68 -9.29 0.70 5.08
C SER A 68 -9.87 1.26 6.39
N PRO A 69 -9.96 0.50 7.51
CA PRO A 69 -10.54 0.99 8.76
C PRO A 69 -9.65 2.03 9.46
N ARG A 70 -8.34 2.01 9.22
CA ARG A 70 -7.35 2.89 9.87
C ARG A 70 -7.08 4.18 9.11
N THR A 71 -7.69 4.33 7.93
CA THR A 71 -7.58 5.50 7.07
C THR A 71 -8.40 6.66 7.63
N THR A 72 -7.77 7.82 7.78
CA THR A 72 -8.34 9.00 8.43
C THR A 72 -9.25 9.86 7.54
N GLY A 73 -9.33 9.58 6.23
CA GLY A 73 -10.14 10.35 5.28
C GLY A 73 -11.16 9.50 4.50
N ASP A 74 -12.37 10.04 4.33
CA ASP A 74 -13.45 9.39 3.57
C ASP A 74 -13.13 9.11 2.08
N PRO A 75 -12.46 10.01 1.32
CA PRO A 75 -12.09 9.74 -0.06
C PRO A 75 -11.10 8.58 -0.20
N GLU A 76 -10.11 8.54 0.69
CA GLU A 76 -9.07 7.51 0.69
C GLU A 76 -9.66 6.14 1.08
N ARG A 77 -10.55 6.09 2.09
CA ARG A 77 -11.28 4.88 2.45
C ARG A 77 -12.16 4.35 1.31
N ARG A 78 -12.85 5.24 0.57
CA ARG A 78 -13.64 4.86 -0.61
C ARG A 78 -12.75 4.29 -1.72
N HIS A 79 -11.60 4.88 -1.96
CA HIS A 79 -10.63 4.38 -2.93
C HIS A 79 -10.16 2.95 -2.57
N LEU A 80 -9.77 2.71 -1.31
CA LEU A 80 -9.34 1.38 -0.86
C LEU A 80 -10.45 0.34 -0.97
N ARG A 81 -11.70 0.69 -0.62
CA ARG A 81 -12.86 -0.20 -0.80
C ARG A 81 -13.11 -0.54 -2.28
N ALA A 82 -12.95 0.43 -3.18
CA ALA A 82 -13.07 0.20 -4.62
C ALA A 82 -11.94 -0.69 -5.18
N ARG A 83 -10.76 -0.71 -4.55
CA ARG A 83 -9.69 -1.67 -4.87
C ARG A 83 -10.05 -3.07 -4.39
N ILE A 84 -10.48 -3.22 -3.13
CA ILE A 84 -10.92 -4.51 -2.57
C ILE A 84 -12.00 -5.14 -3.46
N ALA A 85 -13.03 -4.36 -3.82
CA ALA A 85 -14.13 -4.85 -4.66
C ALA A 85 -13.67 -5.36 -6.04
N ARG A 86 -12.62 -4.77 -6.62
CA ARG A 86 -12.04 -5.21 -7.91
C ARG A 86 -11.23 -6.50 -7.78
N LEU A 87 -10.66 -6.77 -6.61
CA LEU A 87 -9.87 -7.99 -6.36
C LEU A 87 -10.72 -9.19 -5.94
N THR A 88 -11.99 -8.98 -5.63
CA THR A 88 -12.96 -10.03 -5.24
C THR A 88 -13.88 -10.50 -6.37
N SER A 89 -13.79 -9.91 -7.57
CA SER A 89 -14.58 -10.28 -8.74
C SER A 89 -13.80 -11.18 -9.68
#